data_AF-A0A5P2G714-F1
#
_entry.id   AF-A0A5P2G714-F1
#
_cell.length_a   1.000
_cell.length_b   1.000
_cell.length_c   1.000
_cell.angle_alpha   90.00
_cell.angle_beta   90.00
_cell.angle_gamma   90.00
#
_symmetry.space_group_name_H-M   'P 1'
#
loop_
_entity.id
_entity.type
_entity.pdbx_description
1 polymer ?
#
loop_
_entity_poly.entity_id
_entity_poly.type
_entity_poly.pdbx_seq_one_letter_code
_entity_poly.pdbx_strand_id
1 'polypeptide(L)'
;MDLLKNYELGNLYPMYVLDSISDGHGAVYTCGMHNLGLKDAMIVGEEFQAAVEVLSIFGYYQLIDQPTIKAGQTFSIAQDAPIFLISEEKHQPSHGDELFENPFGMWLLESIK
;
A
#
# COMPACT_ATOMS: atom_id res chain seq x y z
N MET A 1 -2.55 -20.29 26.16
CA MET A 1 -1.73 -19.91 25.00
C MET A 1 -1.75 -18.40 24.95
N ASP A 2 -0.62 -17.76 25.27
CA ASP A 2 -0.57 -16.37 25.77
C ASP A 2 -0.23 -15.32 24.70
N LEU A 3 -0.33 -15.68 23.41
CA LEU A 3 0.05 -14.82 22.28
C LEU A 3 -0.78 -13.53 22.17
N LEU A 4 -2.01 -13.53 22.70
CA LEU A 4 -2.92 -12.39 22.57
C LEU A 4 -2.73 -11.30 23.64
N LYS A 5 -1.92 -11.54 24.68
CA LYS A 5 -1.80 -10.57 25.79
C LYS A 5 -1.11 -9.26 25.38
N ASN A 6 -0.26 -9.29 24.36
CA ASN A 6 0.49 -8.14 23.84
C ASN A 6 0.32 -7.99 22.32
N TYR A 7 -0.86 -8.37 21.80
CA TYR A 7 -1.14 -8.23 20.37
C TYR A 7 -1.34 -6.76 20.01
N GLU A 8 -0.53 -6.27 19.07
CA GLU A 8 -0.72 -4.97 18.43
C GLU A 8 -0.89 -5.21 16.93
N LEU A 9 -2.07 -4.86 16.41
CA LEU A 9 -2.43 -5.07 15.01
C LEU A 9 -1.40 -4.46 14.04
N GLY A 10 -0.86 -3.29 14.39
CA GLY A 10 0.16 -2.60 13.58
C GLY A 10 1.43 -3.43 13.38
N ASN A 11 1.79 -4.31 14.31
CA ASN A 11 2.98 -5.16 14.17
C ASN A 11 2.83 -6.22 13.07
N LEU A 12 1.62 -6.50 12.58
CA LEU A 12 1.42 -7.39 11.44
C LEU A 12 1.92 -6.76 10.14
N TYR A 13 1.83 -5.44 9.99
CA TYR A 13 2.25 -4.76 8.77
C TYR A 13 3.73 -5.01 8.43
N PRO A 14 4.71 -4.65 9.28
CA PRO A 14 6.12 -4.88 8.96
C PRO A 14 6.53 -6.36 8.98
N MET A 15 5.69 -7.27 9.50
CA MET A 15 5.95 -8.71 9.46
C MET A 15 5.60 -9.35 8.12
N TYR A 16 4.56 -8.83 7.44
CA TYR A 16 3.99 -9.45 6.25
C TYR A 16 4.12 -8.61 4.99
N VAL A 17 4.45 -7.32 5.11
CA VAL A 17 4.38 -6.36 4.01
C VAL A 17 5.75 -5.72 3.80
N LEU A 18 6.20 -5.71 2.55
CA LEU A 18 7.30 -4.87 2.08
C LEU A 18 6.69 -3.67 1.38
N ASP A 19 7.04 -2.45 1.77
CA ASP A 19 6.50 -1.18 1.23
C ASP A 19 7.51 -0.41 0.36
N SER A 20 8.60 -1.07 -0.02
CA SER A 20 9.77 -0.49 -0.67
C SER A 20 10.24 -1.25 -1.91
N ILE A 21 9.35 -2.03 -2.53
CA ILE A 21 9.70 -2.71 -3.77
C ILE A 21 9.71 -1.70 -4.91
N SER A 22 10.80 -1.65 -5.67
CA SER A 22 10.91 -0.84 -6.87
C SER A 22 11.05 -1.72 -8.10
N ASP A 23 10.43 -1.29 -9.20
CA ASP A 23 10.62 -1.89 -10.52
C ASP A 23 11.86 -1.36 -11.27
N GLY A 24 12.57 -0.37 -10.70
CA GLY A 24 13.70 0.30 -11.35
C GLY A 24 13.33 1.24 -12.51
N HIS A 25 12.04 1.39 -12.80
CA HIS A 25 11.48 2.21 -13.88
C HIS A 25 10.61 3.36 -13.36
N GLY A 26 10.58 3.57 -12.04
CA GLY A 26 9.93 4.71 -11.40
C GLY A 26 8.63 4.37 -10.68
N ALA A 27 8.27 3.08 -10.59
CA ALA A 27 7.22 2.61 -9.70
C ALA A 27 7.82 2.09 -8.39
N VAL A 28 7.15 2.42 -7.29
CA VAL A 28 7.37 1.84 -5.96
C VAL A 28 6.04 1.28 -5.49
N TYR A 29 6.05 0.08 -4.92
CA TYR A 29 4.82 -0.59 -4.51
C TYR A 29 5.01 -1.45 -3.26
N THR A 30 3.89 -1.72 -2.61
CA THR A 30 3.82 -2.70 -1.54
C THR A 30 3.66 -4.11 -2.09
N CYS A 31 4.14 -5.10 -1.36
CA CYS A 31 3.81 -6.51 -1.59
C CYS A 31 3.59 -7.20 -0.25
N GLY A 32 2.55 -8.02 -0.20
CA GLY A 32 2.23 -8.86 0.96
C GLY A 32 0.98 -8.42 1.72
N MET A 33 0.31 -7.34 1.30
CA MET A 33 -0.97 -6.92 1.89
C MET A 33 -2.05 -8.01 1.78
N HIS A 34 -1.95 -8.93 0.82
CA HIS A 34 -2.85 -10.08 0.69
C HIS A 34 -2.82 -11.02 1.91
N ASN A 35 -1.69 -11.11 2.63
CA ASN A 35 -1.58 -11.87 3.88
C ASN A 35 -2.49 -11.30 4.98
N LEU A 36 -2.89 -10.05 4.84
CA LEU A 36 -3.75 -9.31 5.75
C LEU A 36 -5.17 -9.11 5.19
N GLY A 37 -5.47 -9.69 4.02
CA GLY A 37 -6.78 -9.55 3.37
C GLY A 37 -6.98 -8.20 2.67
N LEU A 38 -5.90 -7.49 2.33
CA LEU A 38 -5.92 -6.13 1.82
C LEU A 38 -5.24 -6.03 0.45
N LYS A 39 -5.56 -4.96 -0.28
CA LYS A 39 -4.89 -4.62 -1.54
C LYS A 39 -3.49 -4.08 -1.27
N ASP A 40 -2.57 -4.43 -2.16
CA ASP A 40 -1.30 -3.73 -2.25
C ASP A 40 -1.51 -2.33 -2.84
N ALA A 41 -0.49 -1.46 -2.77
CA ALA A 41 -0.54 -0.10 -3.29
C ALA A 41 0.71 0.22 -4.10
N MET A 42 0.56 1.08 -5.10
CA MET A 42 1.64 1.53 -5.99
C MET A 42 1.62 3.05 -6.13
N ILE A 43 2.81 3.65 -6.20
CA ILE A 43 3.05 5.04 -6.59
C ILE A 43 4.00 5.06 -7.77
N VAL A 44 3.74 5.94 -8.74
CA VAL A 44 4.59 6.15 -9.91
C VAL A 44 5.04 7.61 -9.98
N GLY A 45 6.33 7.83 -10.26
CA GLY A 45 6.86 9.17 -10.57
C GLY A 45 7.21 10.04 -9.36
N GLU A 46 7.15 9.48 -8.15
CA GLU A 46 7.68 10.10 -6.93
C GLU A 46 9.13 9.67 -6.66
N GLU A 47 9.85 10.44 -5.85
CA GLU A 47 11.15 10.03 -5.32
C GLU A 47 10.97 8.79 -4.42
N PHE A 48 11.93 7.87 -4.43
CA PHE A 48 11.80 6.56 -3.78
C PHE A 48 11.46 6.68 -2.29
N GLN A 49 12.19 7.49 -1.53
CA GLN A 49 11.96 7.61 -0.09
C GLN A 49 10.60 8.26 0.22
N ALA A 50 10.19 9.25 -0.57
CA ALA A 50 8.86 9.85 -0.47
C ALA A 50 7.74 8.85 -0.80
N ALA A 51 7.93 8.01 -1.83
CA ALA A 51 6.96 6.98 -2.19
C ALA A 51 6.81 5.93 -1.08
N VAL A 52 7.93 5.46 -0.51
CA VAL A 52 7.91 4.51 0.62
C VAL A 52 7.16 5.08 1.82
N GLU A 53 7.38 6.35 2.17
CA GLU A 53 6.67 6.98 3.29
C GLU A 53 5.15 6.99 3.06
N VAL A 54 4.70 7.39 1.87
CA VAL A 54 3.28 7.42 1.53
C VAL A 54 2.68 6.01 1.51
N LEU A 55 3.37 5.03 0.92
CA LEU A 55 2.92 3.63 0.85
C LEU A 55 2.82 3.00 2.25
N SER A 56 3.78 3.26 3.12
CA SER A 56 3.78 2.77 4.50
C SER A 56 2.56 3.32 5.25
N ILE A 57 2.36 4.64 5.22
CA ILE A 57 1.23 5.29 5.90
C ILE A 57 -0.10 4.83 5.30
N PHE A 58 -0.21 4.73 3.97
CA PHE A 58 -1.43 4.24 3.31
C PHE A 58 -1.71 2.78 3.64
N GLY A 59 -0.68 1.95 3.78
CA GLY A 59 -0.77 0.57 4.22
C GLY A 59 -1.30 0.43 5.66
N TYR A 60 -0.75 1.23 6.59
CA TYR A 60 -1.29 1.30 7.95
C TYR A 60 -2.70 1.84 8.00
N TYR A 61 -3.04 2.83 7.17
CA TYR A 61 -4.39 3.35 7.05
C TYR A 61 -5.38 2.25 6.62
N GLN A 62 -5.01 1.41 5.65
CA GLN A 62 -5.83 0.24 5.27
C GLN A 62 -6.01 -0.75 6.43
N LEU A 63 -4.93 -1.05 7.17
CA LEU A 63 -4.92 -2.09 8.22
C LEU A 63 -5.59 -1.66 9.52
N ILE A 64 -5.26 -0.47 10.02
CA ILE A 64 -5.66 0.01 11.36
C ILE A 64 -7.03 0.68 11.27
N ASP A 65 -7.20 1.62 10.33
CA ASP A 65 -8.39 2.45 10.27
C ASP A 65 -9.54 1.77 9.51
N GLN A 66 -9.22 0.72 8.73
CA GLN A 66 -10.17 -0.06 7.92
C GLN A 66 -11.18 0.80 7.14
N PRO A 67 -10.70 1.80 6.37
CA PRO A 67 -11.56 2.71 5.63
C PRO A 67 -12.29 1.99 4.49
N THR A 68 -13.44 2.54 4.10
CA THR A 68 -14.03 2.22 2.78
C THR A 68 -13.35 3.07 1.72
N ILE A 69 -12.31 2.53 1.08
CA ILE A 69 -11.58 3.22 0.01
C ILE A 69 -12.37 3.13 -1.30
N LYS A 70 -12.53 4.26 -2.00
CA LYS A 70 -13.21 4.34 -3.30
C LYS A 70 -12.28 4.95 -4.34
N ALA A 71 -12.23 4.36 -5.52
CA ALA A 71 -11.57 5.00 -6.66
C ALA A 71 -12.18 6.39 -6.94
N GLY A 72 -11.32 7.36 -7.26
CA GLY A 72 -11.71 8.76 -7.51
C GLY A 72 -11.68 9.67 -6.28
N GLN A 73 -11.43 9.14 -5.08
CA GLN A 73 -11.12 9.99 -3.91
C GLN A 73 -9.64 10.31 -3.82
N THR A 74 -9.29 11.22 -2.94
CA THR A 74 -7.90 11.61 -2.69
C THR A 74 -7.36 11.07 -1.37
N PHE A 75 -6.04 10.99 -1.28
CA PHE A 75 -5.29 10.67 -0.07
C PHE A 75 -4.14 11.67 0.10
N SER A 76 -3.84 12.02 1.34
CA SER A 76 -2.63 12.76 1.70
C SER A 76 -2.22 12.40 3.12
N ILE A 77 -0.91 12.38 3.39
CA ILE A 77 -0.37 11.97 4.68
C ILE A 77 -0.37 13.10 5.73
N ALA A 78 -0.50 14.36 5.29
CA ALA A 78 -0.54 15.54 6.15
C ALA A 78 -1.18 16.73 5.41
N GLN A 79 -1.52 17.80 6.15
CA GLN A 79 -2.18 18.98 5.59
C GLN A 79 -1.39 19.67 4.46
N ASP A 80 -0.05 19.69 4.56
CA ASP A 80 0.85 20.35 3.61
C ASP A 80 1.64 19.35 2.75
N ALA A 81 1.23 18.08 2.73
CA ALA A 81 1.84 17.03 1.92
C ALA A 81 1.19 16.94 0.53
N PRO A 82 1.85 16.31 -0.47
CA PRO A 82 1.23 16.02 -1.75
C PRO A 82 -0.11 15.29 -1.61
N ILE A 83 -1.01 15.55 -2.55
CA ILE A 83 -2.31 14.90 -2.64
C ILE A 83 -2.24 13.87 -3.76
N PHE A 84 -2.75 12.67 -3.51
CA PHE A 84 -2.78 11.57 -4.45
C PHE A 84 -4.22 11.24 -4.82
N LEU A 85 -4.52 11.09 -6.11
CA LEU A 85 -5.75 10.50 -6.60
C LEU A 85 -5.64 8.97 -6.51
N ILE A 86 -6.64 8.33 -5.91
CA ILE A 86 -6.70 6.87 -5.79
C ILE A 86 -7.43 6.29 -6.99
N SER A 87 -6.81 5.33 -7.67
CA SER A 87 -7.43 4.52 -8.71
C SER A 87 -7.09 3.03 -8.52
N GLU A 88 -7.67 2.17 -9.36
CA GLU A 88 -7.42 0.71 -9.34
C GLU A 88 -6.31 0.38 -10.35
N GLU A 89 -5.24 -0.28 -9.89
CA GLU A 89 -4.22 -0.83 -10.80
C GLU A 89 -4.72 -2.18 -11.35
N LYS A 90 -4.76 -2.30 -12.67
CA LYS A 90 -5.24 -3.50 -13.37
C LYS A 90 -4.11 -4.45 -13.75
N HIS A 91 -2.88 -3.95 -13.81
CA HIS A 91 -1.70 -4.68 -14.23
C HIS A 91 -0.71 -4.73 -13.07
N GLN A 92 -1.02 -5.57 -12.07
CA GLN A 92 -0.14 -5.76 -10.94
C GLN A 92 1.26 -6.21 -11.40
N PRO A 93 2.36 -5.71 -10.80
CA PRO A 93 3.71 -6.16 -11.13
C PRO A 93 3.89 -7.68 -11.00
N SER A 94 3.23 -8.28 -10.01
CA SER A 94 3.29 -9.72 -9.72
C SER A 94 2.19 -10.52 -10.41
N HIS A 95 1.52 -9.98 -11.43
CA HIS A 95 0.44 -10.70 -12.12
C HIS A 95 0.92 -12.06 -12.69
N GLY A 96 0.18 -13.13 -12.37
CA GLY A 96 0.49 -14.49 -12.75
C GLY A 96 1.47 -15.22 -11.82
N ASP A 97 2.00 -14.56 -10.79
CA ASP A 97 2.82 -15.21 -9.76
C ASP A 97 1.93 -15.84 -8.68
N GLU A 98 2.09 -17.16 -8.47
CA GLU A 98 1.27 -17.94 -7.53
C GLU A 98 1.37 -17.45 -6.07
N LEU A 99 2.51 -16.90 -5.67
CA LEU A 99 2.77 -16.50 -4.28
C LEU A 99 2.63 -15.01 -4.05
N PHE A 100 2.80 -14.19 -5.09
CA PHE A 100 2.89 -12.74 -4.95
C PHE A 100 1.77 -11.96 -5.64
N GLU A 101 1.00 -12.55 -6.54
CA GLU A 101 -0.19 -11.88 -7.08
C GLU A 101 -1.19 -11.61 -5.95
N ASN A 102 -1.61 -10.34 -5.79
CA ASN A 102 -2.58 -9.98 -4.77
C ASN A 102 -4.00 -10.24 -5.29
N PRO A 103 -4.75 -11.24 -4.79
CA PRO A 103 -6.09 -11.55 -5.27
C PRO A 103 -7.12 -10.47 -4.90
N PHE A 104 -6.80 -9.59 -3.95
CA PHE A 104 -7.66 -8.46 -3.59
C PHE A 104 -7.48 -7.29 -4.56
N GLY A 105 -6.39 -7.26 -5.34
CA GLY A 105 -6.05 -6.20 -6.27
C GLY A 105 -4.97 -5.25 -5.75
N MET A 106 -4.78 -4.14 -6.45
CA MET A 106 -3.78 -3.13 -6.11
C MET A 106 -4.35 -1.72 -6.32
N TRP A 107 -4.08 -0.82 -5.37
CA TRP A 107 -4.36 0.60 -5.51
C TRP A 107 -3.24 1.30 -6.27
N LEU A 108 -3.59 2.25 -7.12
CA LEU A 108 -2.65 3.19 -7.71
C LEU A 108 -2.88 4.59 -7.09
N LEU A 109 -1.80 5.21 -6.64
CA LEU A 109 -1.77 6.54 -6.06
C LEU A 109 -0.99 7.48 -6.99
N GLU A 110 -1.71 8.36 -7.66
CA GLU A 110 -1.13 9.32 -8.60
C GLU A 110 -1.15 10.73 -8.01
N SER A 111 0.01 11.35 -7.89
CA SER A 111 0.16 12.72 -7.40
C SER A 111 -0.62 13.68 -8.29
N ILE A 112 -1.56 14.43 -7.71
CA ILE A 112 -2.29 15.49 -8.40
C ILE A 112 -1.58 16.81 -8.19
N LYS A 113 -1.07 17.39 -9.27
CA LYS A 113 -0.45 18.72 -9.29
C LYS A 113 -1.48 19.83 -9.39
#